data_AF-A0A2H3D0M0-F1
#
_entry.id   AF-A0A2H3D0M0-F1
#
_cell.length_a   1.000
_cell.length_b   1.000
_cell.length_c   1.000
_cell.angle_alpha   90.00
_cell.angle_beta   90.00
_cell.angle_gamma   90.00
#
_symmetry.space_group_name_H-M   'P 1'
#
loop_
_entity.id
_entity.type
_entity.pdbx_description
1 polymer ?
#
loop_
_entity_poly.entity_id
_entity_poly.type
_entity_poly.pdbx_seq_one_letter_code
_entity_poly.pdbx_strand_id
1 'polypeptide(L)' 'MCINSCTVYTGPFKTLQCCLYCAKPCYTSETSSIPCQQFYTMPIGPQLQAIWQSPKSVQSMKY' A
#
# COMPACT_ATOMS: atom_id res chain seq x y z
N MET A 1 7.15 1.24 -2.85
CA MET A 1 6.28 0.46 -3.76
C MET A 1 6.61 0.88 -5.19
N CYS A 2 6.44 0.00 -6.18
CA CYS A 2 6.54 0.41 -7.57
C CYS A 2 5.45 1.45 -7.89
N ILE A 3 5.76 2.47 -8.70
CA ILE A 3 4.82 3.54 -9.07
C ILE A 3 3.56 3.04 -9.79
N ASN A 4 3.65 1.87 -10.43
CA ASN A 4 2.53 1.20 -11.10
C ASN A 4 1.83 0.16 -10.19
N SER A 5 2.16 0.12 -8.89
CA SER A 5 1.66 -0.87 -7.92
C SER A 5 1.91 -2.34 -8.28
N CYS A 6 2.84 -2.64 -9.20
CA CYS A 6 3.15 -4.02 -9.60
C CYS A 6 3.75 -4.87 -8.48
N THR A 7 4.55 -4.25 -7.60
CA THR A 7 5.28 -4.94 -6.53
C THR A 7 5.56 -4.00 -5.37
N VAL A 8 5.58 -4.57 -4.17
CA VAL A 8 5.97 -3.89 -2.94
C VAL A 8 7.37 -4.36 -2.54
N TYR A 9 8.27 -3.41 -2.28
CA TYR A 9 9.66 -3.67 -1.90
C TYR A 9 9.79 -3.89 -0.39
N THR A 10 9.12 -4.93 0.11
CA THR A 10 9.15 -5.35 1.52
C THR A 10 9.59 -6.81 1.62
N GLY A 11 10.08 -7.22 2.79
CA GLY A 11 10.51 -8.60 3.04
C GLY A 11 11.56 -9.09 2.02
N PRO A 12 11.31 -10.20 1.29
CA PRO A 12 12.24 -10.76 0.29
C PRO A 12 12.63 -9.77 -0.82
N PHE A 13 11.77 -8.80 -1.12
CA PHE A 13 11.97 -7.84 -2.20
C PHE A 13 12.60 -6.53 -1.74
N LYS A 14 13.06 -6.45 -0.48
CA LYS A 14 13.61 -5.22 0.12
C LYS A 14 14.90 -4.74 -0.57
N THR A 15 15.70 -5.63 -1.14
CA THR A 15 16.97 -5.29 -1.81
C THR A 15 16.80 -4.89 -3.28
N LEU A 16 15.59 -5.05 -3.85
CA LEU A 16 15.33 -4.68 -5.23
C LEU A 16 15.24 -3.17 -5.38
N GLN A 17 16.03 -2.62 -6.30
CA GLN A 17 15.99 -1.20 -6.66
C GLN A 17 15.07 -0.91 -7.84
N CYS A 18 14.77 -1.92 -8.66
CA CYS A 18 13.89 -1.83 -9.82
C CYS A 18 12.79 -2.89 -9.78
N CYS A 19 11.67 -2.58 -10.41
CA CYS A 19 10.53 -3.49 -10.49
C CYS A 19 10.82 -4.62 -11.49
N LEU A 20 10.61 -5.87 -11.08
CA LEU A 20 10.81 -7.05 -11.93
C LEU A 20 9.84 -7.13 -13.12
N TYR A 21 8.69 -6.45 -13.04
CA TYR A 21 7.64 -6.53 -14.07
C TYR A 21 7.67 -5.39 -15.08
N CYS A 22 8.04 -4.18 -14.65
CA CYS A 22 7.99 -2.99 -15.51
C CYS A 22 9.31 -2.21 -15.56
N ALA A 23 10.38 -2.73 -14.97
CA ALA A 23 11.73 -2.15 -14.93
C ALA A 23 11.83 -0.72 -14.36
N LYS A 24 10.74 -0.15 -13.83
CA LYS A 24 10.76 1.20 -13.24
C LYS A 24 11.56 1.22 -11.93
N PRO A 25 12.33 2.31 -11.68
CA PRO A 25 13.10 2.45 -10.45
C PRO A 25 12.19 2.69 -9.23
N CYS A 26 12.65 2.23 -8.07
CA CYS A 26 12.00 2.47 -6.78
C CYS A 26 12.29 3.88 -6.24
N TYR A 27 13.34 4.55 -6.72
CA TYR A 27 13.78 5.87 -6.24
C TYR A 27 13.70 6.92 -7.36
N THR A 28 13.33 8.15 -6.98
CA THR A 28 13.18 9.27 -7.93
C THR A 28 14.52 9.77 -8.47
N SER A 29 15.59 9.60 -7.70
CA SER A 29 16.97 9.88 -8.09
C SER A 29 17.89 8.80 -7.54
N GLU A 30 19.01 8.56 -8.20
CA GLU A 30 20.05 7.65 -7.69
C GLU A 30 20.85 8.27 -6.54
N THR A 31 20.95 9.62 -6.51
CA THR A 31 21.72 10.37 -5.51
C THR A 31 20.93 10.69 -4.24
N SER A 32 19.61 10.76 -4.35
CA SER A 32 18.72 10.91 -3.20
C SER A 32 17.81 9.69 -3.15
N SER A 33 17.99 8.84 -2.13
CA SER A 33 17.20 7.61 -1.91
C SER A 33 15.75 7.91 -1.50
N ILE A 34 15.12 8.89 -2.15
CA ILE A 34 13.73 9.28 -2.00
C ILE A 34 12.89 8.25 -2.75
N PRO A 35 12.07 7.45 -2.05
CA PRO A 35 11.24 6.44 -2.72
C PRO A 35 10.18 7.12 -3.60
N CYS A 36 9.97 6.61 -4.82
CA CYS A 36 8.94 7.08 -5.75
C CYS A 36 7.54 6.99 -5.15
N GLN A 37 7.28 5.95 -4.36
CA GLN A 37 6.00 5.73 -3.70
C GLN A 37 6.16 4.96 -2.40
N GLN A 38 5.53 5.45 -1.34
CA GLN A 38 5.47 4.76 -0.05
C GLN A 38 4.15 4.00 0.08
N PHE A 39 4.21 2.81 0.68
CA PHE A 39 3.00 2.05 0.99
C PHE A 39 2.36 2.65 2.24
N TYR A 40 1.09 3.00 2.16
CA TYR A 40 0.34 3.46 3.31
C TYR A 40 -0.52 2.30 3.83
N THR A 41 -0.41 2.01 5.12
CA THR A 41 -1.21 0.97 5.76
C THR A 41 -2.53 1.60 6.19
N MET A 42 -3.64 1.18 5.58
CA MET A 42 -4.98 1.47 6.09
C MET A 42 -5.39 0.37 7.07
N PRO A 43 -5.51 0.64 8.39
CA PRO A 43 -5.94 -0.36 9.33
C PRO A 43 -7.45 -0.60 9.18
N ILE A 44 -7.81 -1.68 8.47
CA ILE A 44 -9.20 -2.02 8.16
C ILE A 44 -10.00 -2.36 9.43
N GLY A 45 -9.38 -2.99 10.44
CA GLY A 45 -10.06 -3.41 11.68
C GLY A 45 -10.77 -2.26 12.41
N PRO A 46 -10.05 -1.19 12.81
CA PRO A 46 -10.67 -0.01 13.42
C PRO A 46 -11.73 0.65 12.54
N GLN A 47 -11.52 0.67 11.21
CA GLN A 47 -12.51 1.23 10.28
C GLN A 47 -13.81 0.43 10.30
N LEU A 48 -13.71 -0.90 10.23
CA LEU A 48 -14.88 -1.78 10.35
C LEU A 48 -15.54 -1.62 11.71
N GLN A 49 -14.79 -1.60 12.81
CA GLN A 49 -15.34 -1.41 14.15
C GLN A 49 -16.16 -0.12 14.26
N ALA A 50 -15.66 0.99 13.71
CA ALA A 50 -16.40 2.26 13.68
C ALA A 50 -17.69 2.16 12.84
N ILE A 51 -17.66 1.47 11.71
CA ILE A 51 -18.85 1.24 10.87
C ILE A 51 -19.89 0.40 11.65
N TRP A 52 -19.46 -0.63 12.38
CA TRP A 52 -20.33 -1.49 13.20
C TRP A 52 -20.96 -0.77 14.41
N GLN A 53 -20.42 0.36 14.86
CA GLN A 53 -21.03 1.14 15.95
C GLN A 53 -22.31 1.87 15.55
N SER A 54 -22.54 2.11 14.25
CA SER A 54 -23.71 2.82 13.76
C SER A 54 -24.83 1.86 13.37
N PRO A 55 -26.05 1.96 13.96
CA PRO A 55 -27.17 1.10 13.60
C PRO A 55 -27.54 1.15 12.11
N LYS A 56 -27.45 2.35 11.52
CA LYS A 56 -27.72 2.58 10.10
C LYS A 56 -26.69 1.84 9.23
N SER A 57 -25.41 1.95 9.58
CA SER A 57 -24.33 1.31 8.85
C SER A 57 -24.40 -0.22 8.98
N VAL A 58 -24.70 -0.74 10.17
CA VAL A 58 -24.91 -2.17 10.41
C VAL A 58 -26.04 -2.73 9.55
N GLN A 59 -27.13 -1.98 9.39
CA GLN A 59 -28.23 -2.41 8.54
C GLN A 59 -27.85 -2.52 7.06
N SER A 60 -26.96 -1.64 6.57
CA SER A 60 -26.37 -1.73 5.24
C SER A 60 -25.34 -2.86 5.08
N MET A 61 -24.82 -3.42 6.18
CA MET A 61 -23.87 -4.54 6.17
C MET A 61 -24.55 -5.91 6.19
N LYS A 62 -25.87 -5.97 6.39
CA LYS A 62 -26.64 -7.22 6.29
C LYS A 62 -26.77 -7.60 4.82
N TYR A 63 -25.93 -8.55 4.39
CA TYR A 63 -26.10 -9.31 3.15
C TYR A 63 -27.18 -10.38 3.31
#